data_AF-A0A352KXT6-F1
#
_entry.id   AF-A0A352KXT6-F1
#
_cell.length_a   1.000
_cell.length_b   1.000
_cell.length_c   1.000
_cell.angle_alpha   90.00
_cell.angle_beta   90.00
_cell.angle_gamma   90.00
#
_symmetry.space_group_name_H-M   'P 1'
#
loop_
_entity.id
_entity.type
_entity.pdbx_description
1 polymer ?
#
loop_
_entity_poly.entity_id
_entity_poly.type
_entity_poly.pdbx_seq_one_letter_code
_entity_poly.pdbx_strand_id
1 'polypeptide(L)'
;EQAIVGILRSMRAAGRTAVVIHHDLHTVPDYFDSVVLLNMRVVAEGPTHEVFTRENLERTYGGRLTLLEEATEALRRREQRL
;
A
#
# COMPACT_ATOMS: atom_id res chain seq x y z
N GLU A 1 -10.34 3.59 6.89
CA GLU A 1 -8.92 3.31 7.23
C GLU A 1 -8.25 4.28 8.20
N GLN A 2 -8.56 5.59 8.22
CA GLN A 2 -7.80 6.58 9.00
C GLN A 2 -7.63 6.26 10.49
N ALA A 3 -8.65 5.68 11.15
CA ALA A 3 -8.55 5.28 12.56
C ALA A 3 -7.50 4.16 12.79
N ILE A 4 -7.43 3.19 11.88
CA ILE A 4 -6.46 2.08 11.94
C ILE A 4 -5.04 2.61 11.69
N VAL A 5 -4.87 3.49 10.70
CA VAL A 5 -3.58 4.15 10.41
C VAL A 5 -3.09 4.97 11.60
N GLY A 6 -3.99 5.67 12.30
CA GLY A 6 -3.66 6.39 13.53
C GLY A 6 -3.09 5.48 14.62
N ILE A 7 -3.66 4.29 14.79
CA ILE A 7 -3.16 3.28 15.74
C ILE A 7 -1.79 2.75 15.28
N LEU A 8 -1.62 2.44 14.01
CA LEU A 8 -0.33 1.98 13.47
C LEU A 8 0.78 3.02 13.69
N ARG A 9 0.48 4.30 13.47
CA ARG A 9 1.41 5.41 13.72
C ARG A 9 1.74 5.56 15.22
N SER A 10 0.78 5.39 16.11
CA SER A 10 1.05 5.46 17.57
C SER A 10 1.90 4.28 18.05
N MET A 11 1.68 3.08 17.50
CA MET A 11 2.52 1.91 17.75
C MET A 11 3.97 2.13 17.29
N ARG A 12 4.15 2.67 16.07
CA ARG A 12 5.47 3.08 15.56
C ARG A 12 6.14 4.10 16.47
N ALA A 13 5.42 5.14 16.89
CA ALA A 13 5.94 6.16 17.80
C ALA A 13 6.37 5.58 19.16
N ALA A 14 5.75 4.47 19.59
CA ALA A 14 6.14 3.72 20.77
C ALA A 14 7.30 2.72 20.53
N GLY A 15 7.98 2.78 19.37
CA GLY A 15 9.10 1.90 19.03
C GLY A 15 8.71 0.48 18.62
N ARG A 16 7.45 0.25 18.24
CA ARG A 16 6.96 -1.07 17.80
C ARG A 16 6.95 -1.16 16.27
N THR A 17 7.32 -2.32 15.74
CA THR A 17 7.19 -2.64 14.32
C THR A 17 5.81 -3.21 14.01
N ALA A 18 5.13 -2.65 13.02
CA ALA A 18 3.86 -3.18 12.51
C ALA A 18 4.03 -3.62 11.05
N VAL A 19 3.50 -4.80 10.72
CA VAL A 19 3.46 -5.33 9.35
C VAL A 19 2.01 -5.35 8.90
N VAL A 20 1.74 -4.77 7.72
CA VAL A 20 0.38 -4.57 7.21
C VAL A 20 0.30 -5.07 5.78
N ILE A 21 -0.73 -5.86 5.50
CA ILE A 21 -1.12 -6.17 4.12
C ILE A 21 -2.07 -5.06 3.69
N HIS A 22 -1.60 -4.22 2.77
CA HIS A 22 -2.37 -3.07 2.29
C HIS A 22 -2.73 -3.25 0.82
N HIS A 23 -3.97 -2.94 0.47
CA HIS A 23 -4.53 -3.18 -0.87
C HIS A 23 -4.65 -1.89 -1.68
N ASP A 24 -4.64 -0.74 -1.01
CA ASP A 24 -4.85 0.55 -1.63
C ASP A 24 -3.53 1.27 -1.90
N LEU A 25 -3.04 1.13 -3.13
CA LEU A 25 -1.74 1.65 -3.56
C LEU A 25 -1.61 3.17 -3.43
N HIS A 26 -2.70 3.93 -3.57
CA HIS A 26 -2.64 5.38 -3.55
C HIS A 26 -2.25 5.94 -2.17
N THR A 27 -2.60 5.25 -1.09
CA THR A 27 -2.30 5.68 0.28
C THR A 27 -0.96 5.16 0.82
N VAL A 28 -0.29 4.29 0.07
CA VAL A 28 0.99 3.68 0.50
C VAL A 28 2.07 4.73 0.81
N PRO A 29 2.33 5.72 -0.08
CA PRO A 29 3.38 6.72 0.17
C PRO A 29 3.14 7.57 1.42
N ASP A 30 1.87 7.75 1.81
CA ASP A 30 1.50 8.58 2.96
C ASP A 30 1.61 7.84 4.29
N TYR A 31 1.49 6.50 4.27
CA TYR A 31 1.25 5.71 5.49
C TYR A 31 2.44 4.84 5.92
N PHE A 32 3.28 4.40 4.98
CA PHE A 32 4.31 3.40 5.27
C PHE A 32 5.72 3.93 5.02
N ASP A 33 6.63 3.65 5.96
CA ASP A 33 8.05 4.00 5.83
C ASP A 33 8.79 3.08 4.82
N SER A 34 8.39 1.81 4.78
CA SER A 34 8.96 0.76 3.92
C SER A 34 7.86 -0.13 3.33
N VAL A 35 8.14 -0.72 2.17
CA VAL A 35 7.23 -1.62 1.47
C VAL A 35 7.92 -2.91 1.03
N VAL A 36 7.14 -3.98 0.93
CA VAL A 36 7.52 -5.24 0.28
C VAL A 36 6.49 -5.50 -0.81
N LEU A 37 6.92 -5.48 -2.06
CA LEU A 37 6.07 -5.76 -3.22
C LEU A 37 6.12 -7.26 -3.55
N LEU A 38 4.96 -7.91 -3.54
CA LEU A 38 4.84 -9.37 -3.63
C LEU A 38 3.98 -9.80 -4.81
N ASN A 39 4.50 -10.75 -5.61
CA ASN A 39 3.77 -11.43 -6.67
C ASN A 39 4.25 -12.87 -6.78
N MET A 40 3.71 -13.77 -5.95
CA MET A 40 4.19 -15.15 -5.71
C MET A 40 5.64 -15.25 -5.19
N ARG A 41 6.45 -14.20 -5.36
CA ARG A 41 7.80 -13.97 -4.88
C ARG A 41 7.95 -12.49 -4.52
N VAL A 42 8.97 -12.16 -3.73
CA VAL A 42 9.37 -10.76 -3.53
C VAL A 42 9.84 -10.19 -4.86
N VAL A 43 9.21 -9.09 -5.27
CA VAL A 43 9.58 -8.34 -6.49
C VAL A 43 10.59 -7.26 -6.13
N ALA A 44 10.35 -6.53 -5.03
CA ALA A 44 11.24 -5.53 -4.46
C ALA A 44 10.87 -5.27 -3.00
N GLU A 45 11.84 -4.86 -2.17
CA GLU A 45 11.63 -4.47 -0.78
C GLU A 45 12.58 -3.33 -0.38
N GLY A 46 12.15 -2.46 0.55
CA GLY A 46 12.95 -1.32 1.00
C GLY A 46 12.12 -0.08 1.34
N PRO A 47 12.78 1.10 1.46
CA PRO A 47 12.10 2.36 1.75
C PRO A 47 11.04 2.66 0.70
N THR A 48 9.88 3.15 1.13
CA THR A 48 8.74 3.38 0.23
C THR A 48 9.11 4.31 -0.93
N HIS A 49 9.85 5.38 -0.66
CA HIS A 49 10.25 6.36 -1.67
C HIS A 49 11.23 5.81 -2.74
N GLU A 50 11.94 4.72 -2.46
CA GLU A 50 12.86 4.07 -3.40
C GLU A 50 12.19 2.91 -4.17
N VAL A 51 11.29 2.19 -3.50
CA VAL A 51 10.73 0.92 -4.00
C VAL A 51 9.37 1.10 -4.65
N PHE A 52 8.57 2.06 -4.19
CA PHE A 52 7.22 2.31 -4.68
C PHE A 52 7.24 3.08 -6.01
N THR A 53 7.84 2.47 -7.03
CA THR A 53 7.98 3.01 -8.37
C THR A 53 6.98 2.36 -9.32
N ARG A 54 6.58 3.09 -10.38
CA ARG A 54 5.70 2.57 -11.42
C ARG A 54 6.20 1.25 -12.01
N GLU A 55 7.49 1.17 -12.31
CA GLU A 55 8.12 -0.05 -12.86
C GLU A 55 7.95 -1.25 -11.93
N ASN A 56 8.23 -1.07 -10.63
CA ASN A 56 8.07 -2.15 -9.66
C ASN A 56 6.60 -2.55 -9.50
N LEU A 57 5.67 -1.59 -9.48
CA LEU A 57 4.23 -1.86 -9.41
C LEU A 57 3.73 -2.64 -10.63
N GLU A 58 4.16 -2.28 -11.85
CA GLU A 58 3.82 -3.01 -13.07
C GLU A 58 4.34 -4.46 -13.03
N ARG A 59 5.56 -4.67 -12.52
CA ARG A 59 6.15 -6.01 -12.32
C ARG A 59 5.40 -6.83 -11.26
N THR A 60 4.86 -6.18 -10.24
CA THR A 60 4.14 -6.83 -9.14
C THR A 60 2.70 -7.19 -9.51
N TYR A 61 1.94 -6.28 -10.10
CA TYR A 61 0.52 -6.53 -10.39
C TYR A 61 0.28 -7.14 -11.79
N GLY A 62 1.34 -7.20 -12.61
CA GLY A 62 1.26 -7.46 -14.04
C GLY A 62 0.58 -6.28 -14.75
N GLY A 63 0.54 -6.28 -16.08
CA GLY A 63 -0.11 -5.23 -16.90
C GLY A 63 -1.62 -4.99 -16.63
N ARG A 64 -2.16 -5.51 -15.52
CA ARG A 64 -3.48 -5.24 -14.95
C ARG A 64 -3.47 -4.10 -13.92
N LEU A 65 -2.35 -3.40 -13.72
CA LEU A 65 -2.24 -2.30 -12.76
C LEU A 65 -3.37 -1.26 -12.96
N THR A 66 -3.68 -0.92 -14.20
CA THR A 66 -4.78 -0.01 -14.56
C THR A 66 -6.15 -0.52 -14.11
N LEU A 67 -6.44 -1.81 -14.32
CA LEU A 67 -7.70 -2.43 -13.87
C LEU A 67 -7.79 -2.48 -12.33
N LEU A 68 -6.66 -2.68 -11.65
CA LEU A 68 -6.59 -2.66 -10.19
C LEU A 68 -6.77 -1.25 -9.63
N GLU A 69 -6.19 -0.23 -10.25
CA GLU A 69 -6.39 1.17 -9.88
C GLU A 69 -7.87 1.55 -10.01
N GLU A 70 -8.51 1.23 -11.14
CA GLU A 70 -9.94 1.47 -11.37
C GLU A 70 -10.83 0.75 -10.36
N ALA A 71 -10.53 -0.52 -10.05
CA ALA A 71 -11.29 -1.30 -9.07
C ALA A 71 -11.12 -0.77 -7.64
N THR A 72 -9.90 -0.38 -7.26
CA THR A 72 -9.59 0.21 -5.95
C THR A 72 -10.33 1.54 -5.78
N GLU A 73 -10.35 2.37 -6.82
CA GLU A 73 -11.07 3.63 -6.78
C GLU A 73 -12.59 3.45 -6.72
N ALA A 74 -13.14 2.47 -7.43
CA ALA A 74 -14.56 2.11 -7.37
C ALA A 74 -14.98 1.64 -5.96
N LEU A 75 -14.14 0.84 -5.30
CA LEU A 75 -14.36 0.39 -3.91
C LEU A 75 -14.32 1.57 -2.93
N ARG A 76 -13.34 2.48 -3.03
CA ARG A 76 -13.31 3.70 -2.20
C ARG A 76 -14.55 4.56 -2.35
N ARG A 77 -15.03 4.80 -3.58
CA ARG A 77 -16.24 5.61 -3.82
C ARG A 77 -17.49 4.98 -3.17
N ARG A 78 -17.50 3.65 -3.04
CA ARG A 78 -18.59 2.93 -2.37
C ARG A 78 -18.52 3.05 -0.85
N GLU A 79 -17.32 3.02 -0.27
CA GLU A 79 -17.13 3.20 1.18
C GLU A 79 -17.42 4.64 1.66
N GLN A 80 -17.16 5.66 0.83
CA GLN A 80 -17.42 7.07 1.19
C GLN A 80 -18.90 7.49 1.10
N ARG A 81 -19.77 6.64 0.54
CA ARG A 81 -21.21 6.88 0.41
C ARG A 81 -22.05 6.30 1.56
N LEU A 82 -21.41 5.60 2.49
CA LEU A 82 -22.00 5.08 3.73
C LEU A 82 -21.56 5.96 4.91
#